data_AF-A0A3D2VSA4-F1
#
_entry.id   AF-A0A3D2VSA4-F1
#
_cell.length_a   1.000
_cell.length_b   1.000
_cell.length_c   1.000
_cell.angle_alpha   90.00
_cell.angle_beta   90.00
_cell.angle_gamma   90.00
#
_symmetry.space_group_name_H-M   'P 1'
#
loop_
_entity.id
_entity.type
_entity.pdbx_description
1 polymer ?
#
loop_
_entity_poly.entity_id
_entity_poly.type
_entity_poly.pdbx_seq_one_letter_code
_entity_poly.pdbx_strand_id
1 'polypeptide(L)'
;MQEIVPLDPKAPPAIESPIQIEAGRVESSPTQSLLEGDVKLSRGAQRLRAERMTLDRATGRARIESPFTYGDNRQAVRGKQAEVDLNAETG
;
A
#
# COMPACT_ATOMS: atom_id res chain seq x y z
N MET A 1 30.09 -28.67 -0.21
CA MET A 1 29.43 -28.46 -1.51
C MET A 1 28.02 -28.00 -1.18
N GLN A 2 27.65 -26.76 -1.51
CA GLN A 2 26.31 -26.25 -1.22
C GLN A 2 25.36 -26.72 -2.33
N GLU A 3 24.36 -27.51 -1.97
CA GLU A 3 23.28 -27.89 -2.88
C GLU A 3 22.45 -26.65 -3.25
N ILE A 4 22.37 -26.37 -4.54
CA ILE A 4 21.43 -25.40 -5.09
C ILE A 4 20.08 -26.09 -5.09
N VAL A 5 19.23 -25.76 -4.12
CA VAL A 5 17.85 -26.27 -4.07
C VAL A 5 17.10 -25.74 -5.30
N PRO A 6 16.45 -26.61 -6.11
CA PRO A 6 15.64 -26.15 -7.23
C PRO A 6 14.48 -25.31 -6.71
N LEU A 7 14.30 -24.11 -7.26
CA LEU A 7 13.09 -23.32 -7.02
C LEU A 7 11.91 -24.10 -7.59
N ASP A 8 11.08 -24.65 -6.71
CA ASP A 8 9.87 -25.37 -7.09
C ASP A 8 8.98 -24.46 -7.97
N PRO A 9 8.70 -24.82 -9.23
CA PRO A 9 7.89 -24.00 -10.14
C PRO A 9 6.40 -23.95 -9.74
N LYS A 10 6.03 -24.65 -8.65
CA LYS A 10 4.71 -24.64 -8.01
C LYS A 10 4.66 -23.81 -6.72
N ALA A 11 5.75 -23.14 -6.35
CA ALA A 11 5.68 -22.14 -5.30
C ALA A 11 4.56 -21.16 -5.68
N PRO A 12 3.54 -20.93 -4.82
CA PRO A 12 2.54 -19.90 -5.10
C PRO A 12 3.30 -18.60 -5.42
N PRO A 13 2.87 -17.83 -6.43
CA PRO A 13 3.51 -16.56 -6.76
C PRO A 13 3.71 -15.81 -5.45
N ALA A 14 4.92 -15.28 -5.24
CA ALA A 14 5.32 -14.60 -4.01
C ALA A 14 4.13 -13.80 -3.51
N ILE A 15 3.56 -14.23 -2.38
CA ILE A 15 2.30 -13.68 -1.87
C ILE A 15 2.51 -12.18 -1.84
N GLU A 16 1.80 -11.48 -2.72
CA GLU A 16 1.82 -10.04 -2.77
C GLU A 16 1.68 -9.54 -1.33
N SER A 17 2.67 -8.79 -0.86
CA SER A 17 2.71 -8.40 0.55
C SER A 17 1.36 -7.79 0.93
N PRO A 18 0.71 -8.23 2.01
CA PRO A 18 -0.62 -7.74 2.34
C PRO A 18 -0.55 -6.25 2.67
N ILE A 19 -1.55 -5.49 2.21
CA ILE A 19 -1.68 -4.08 2.57
C ILE A 19 -2.00 -4.01 4.07
N GLN A 20 -1.16 -3.33 4.82
CA GLN A 20 -1.37 -3.00 6.23
C GLN A 20 -1.78 -1.54 6.34
N ILE A 21 -2.79 -1.27 7.18
CA ILE A 21 -3.35 0.07 7.36
C ILE A 21 -3.52 0.34 8.85
N GLU A 22 -2.98 1.46 9.30
CA GLU A 22 -3.23 2.06 10.61
C GLU A 22 -3.83 3.45 10.41
N ALA A 23 -4.86 3.77 11.17
CA ALA A 23 -5.48 5.09 11.19
C ALA A 23 -6.17 5.31 12.54
N GLY A 24 -6.33 6.56 12.96
CA GLY A 24 -7.08 6.91 14.17
C GLY A 24 -8.56 6.54 14.05
N ARG A 25 -9.12 6.64 12.84
CA ARG A 25 -10.50 6.25 12.53
C ARG A 25 -10.56 5.54 11.19
N VAL A 26 -11.33 4.44 11.17
CA VAL A 26 -11.59 3.65 9.97
C VAL A 26 -13.10 3.46 9.83
N GLU A 27 -13.66 3.98 8.74
CA GLU A 27 -14.97 3.55 8.25
C GLU A 27 -14.75 2.63 7.06
N SER A 28 -15.35 1.44 7.10
CA SER A 28 -15.08 0.42 6.09
C SER A 28 -16.37 -0.19 5.57
N SER A 29 -16.44 -0.34 4.25
CA SER A 29 -17.51 -1.00 3.53
C SER A 29 -16.92 -2.09 2.61
N PRO A 30 -17.77 -2.90 1.95
CA PRO A 30 -17.30 -3.90 0.99
C PRO A 30 -16.51 -3.29 -0.19
N THR A 31 -16.82 -2.06 -0.59
CA THR A 31 -16.24 -1.42 -1.78
C THR A 31 -15.20 -0.36 -1.45
N GLN A 32 -15.27 0.26 -0.27
CA GLN A 32 -14.44 1.41 0.07
C GLN A 32 -14.03 1.41 1.54
N SER A 33 -12.91 2.03 1.87
CA SER A 33 -12.58 2.40 3.24
C SER A 33 -12.17 3.87 3.31
N LEU A 34 -12.74 4.59 4.27
CA LEU A 34 -12.32 5.94 4.63
C LEU A 34 -11.43 5.86 5.86
N LEU A 35 -10.24 6.44 5.75
CA LEU A 35 -9.18 6.40 6.75
C LEU A 35 -8.85 7.83 7.16
N GLU A 36 -8.88 8.11 8.46
CA GLU A 36 -8.67 9.46 9.00
C GLU A 36 -7.79 9.44 10.26
N GLY A 37 -6.96 10.47 10.39
CA GLY A 37 -6.07 10.71 11.54
C GLY A 37 -4.79 9.88 11.49
N ASP A 38 -3.67 10.50 11.13
CA ASP A 38 -2.33 9.86 11.02
C ASP A 38 -2.37 8.50 10.30
N VAL A 39 -2.95 8.49 9.09
CA VAL A 39 -3.09 7.30 8.27
C VAL A 39 -1.71 6.83 7.81
N LYS A 40 -1.38 5.57 8.10
CA LYS A 40 -0.17 4.90 7.66
C LYS A 40 -0.56 3.65 6.89
N LEU A 41 -0.06 3.56 5.66
CA LEU A 41 -0.23 2.40 4.80
C LEU A 41 1.13 1.83 4.45
N SER A 42 1.25 0.51 4.52
CA SER A 42 2.45 -0.19 4.08
C SER A 42 2.15 -1.45 3.29
N ARG A 43 2.92 -1.69 2.23
CA ARG A 43 2.89 -2.91 1.42
C ARG A 43 4.32 -3.22 0.98
N GLY A 44 4.92 -4.26 1.55
CA GLY A 44 6.34 -4.56 1.33
C GLY A 44 7.23 -3.36 1.70
N ALA A 45 7.94 -2.80 0.73
CA ALA A 45 8.77 -1.60 0.91
C ALA A 45 8.01 -0.27 0.82
N GLN A 46 6.82 -0.29 0.24
CA GLN A 46 6.00 0.90 0.03
C GLN A 46 5.48 1.39 1.37
N ARG A 47 5.59 2.69 1.60
CA ARG A 47 5.11 3.39 2.79
C ARG A 47 4.41 4.67 2.35
N LEU A 48 3.18 4.84 2.78
CA LEU A 48 2.36 6.01 2.51
C LEU A 48 1.83 6.56 3.83
N ARG A 49 1.94 7.87 4.03
CA ARG A 49 1.42 8.59 5.20
C ARG A 49 0.62 9.80 4.77
N ALA A 50 -0.54 10.00 5.39
CA ALA A 50 -1.44 11.12 5.13
C ALA A 50 -2.38 11.35 6.32
N GLU A 51 -3.08 12.49 6.37
CA GLU A 51 -4.11 12.70 7.39
C GLU A 51 -5.45 12.07 7.02
N ARG A 52 -5.73 11.97 5.71
CA ARG A 52 -6.97 11.43 5.16
C ARG A 52 -6.74 10.71 3.85
N MET A 53 -7.34 9.53 3.73
CA MET A 53 -7.26 8.68 2.55
C MET A 53 -8.56 7.92 2.34
N THR A 54 -8.92 7.74 1.07
CA THR A 54 -9.98 6.84 0.64
C THR A 54 -9.36 5.68 -0.13
N LEU A 55 -9.62 4.45 0.30
CA LEU A 55 -9.18 3.24 -0.40
C LEU A 55 -10.38 2.61 -1.13
N ASP A 56 -10.29 2.52 -2.45
CA ASP A 56 -11.17 1.69 -3.26
C ASP A 56 -10.68 0.23 -3.20
N ARG A 57 -11.50 -0.66 -2.66
CA ARG A 57 -11.17 -2.08 -2.50
C ARG A 57 -11.34 -2.91 -3.76
N ALA A 58 -12.17 -2.46 -4.70
CA ALA A 58 -12.36 -3.16 -5.97
C ALA A 58 -11.14 -2.97 -6.87
N THR A 59 -10.52 -1.79 -6.82
CA THR A 59 -9.38 -1.43 -7.69
C THR A 59 -8.04 -1.39 -6.97
N GLY A 60 -8.01 -1.38 -5.63
CA GLY A 60 -6.79 -1.20 -4.84
C GLY A 60 -6.22 0.21 -4.91
N ARG A 61 -7.00 1.21 -5.34
CA ARG A 61 -6.55 2.60 -5.47
C ARG A 61 -6.77 3.38 -4.18
N ALA A 62 -5.70 4.03 -3.72
CA ALA A 62 -5.74 4.98 -2.62
C ALA A 62 -5.79 6.42 -3.17
N ARG A 63 -6.88 7.12 -2.89
CA ARG A 63 -7.02 8.55 -3.13
C ARG A 63 -6.67 9.32 -1.86
N ILE A 64 -5.73 10.24 -1.98
CA ILE A 64 -5.19 11.02 -0.86
C ILE A 64 -5.53 12.48 -1.09
N GLU A 65 -6.33 13.04 -0.19
CA GLU A 65 -6.88 14.40 -0.32
C GLU A 65 -6.22 15.40 0.66
N SER A 66 -5.15 14.95 1.32
CA SER A 66 -4.39 15.69 2.32
C SER A 66 -2.88 15.63 2.01
N PRO A 67 -2.06 16.52 2.59
CA PRO A 67 -0.62 16.43 2.47
C PRO A 67 -0.12 15.04 2.83
N PHE A 68 0.76 14.50 1.98
CA PHE A 68 1.20 13.12 2.09
C PHE A 68 2.69 12.97 1.90
N THR A 69 3.21 11.86 2.42
CA THR A 69 4.53 11.33 2.07
C THR A 69 4.37 9.92 1.58
N TYR A 70 4.92 9.64 0.41
CA TYR A 70 5.06 8.30 -0.15
C TYR A 70 6.55 7.96 -0.22
N GLY A 71 6.89 6.69 -0.07
CA GLY A 71 8.21 6.21 -0.43
C GLY A 71 8.27 4.71 -0.59
N ASP A 72 9.24 4.27 -1.38
CA ASP A 72 9.58 2.88 -1.60
C ASP A 72 11.12 2.73 -1.64
N ASN A 73 11.63 1.63 -2.19
CA ASN A 73 13.07 1.40 -2.31
C ASN A 73 13.76 2.29 -3.37
N ARG A 74 12.99 3.01 -4.21
CA ARG A 74 13.50 3.79 -5.35
C ARG A 74 13.39 5.29 -5.12
N GLN A 75 12.35 5.72 -4.41
CA GLN A 75 12.05 7.14 -4.27
C GLN A 75 11.30 7.46 -2.98
N ALA A 76 11.36 8.74 -2.60
CA ALA A 76 10.49 9.34 -1.60
C ALA A 76 9.89 10.61 -2.19
N VAL A 77 8.56 10.71 -2.13
CA VAL A 77 7.78 11.80 -2.72
C VAL A 77 6.93 12.43 -1.63
N ARG A 78 6.80 13.76 -1.69
CA ARG A 78 5.86 14.52 -0.85
C ARG A 78 4.97 15.35 -1.74
N GLY A 79 3.70 15.48 -1.37
CA GLY A 79 2.74 16.24 -2.14
C GLY A 79 1.55 16.67 -1.30
N LYS A 80 0.62 17.37 -1.96
CA LYS A 80 -0.62 17.84 -1.33
C LYS A 80 -1.78 16.89 -1.53
N GLN A 81 -1.79 16.16 -2.65
CA GLN A 81 -2.81 15.21 -3.07
C GLN A 81 -2.18 14.20 -4.02
N ALA A 82 -2.70 12.97 -4.05
CA ALA A 82 -2.28 11.94 -4.99
C ALA A 82 -3.35 10.88 -5.17
N GLU A 83 -3.21 10.11 -6.24
CA GLU A 83 -3.86 8.81 -6.40
C GLU A 83 -2.75 7.77 -6.57
N VAL A 84 -2.79 6.72 -5.75
CA VAL A 84 -1.77 5.66 -5.74
C VAL A 84 -2.45 4.34 -6.02
N ASP A 85 -1.98 3.62 -7.04
CA ASP A 85 -2.37 2.24 -7.27
C ASP A 85 -1.55 1.34 -6.35
N LEU A 86 -2.19 0.79 -5.31
CA LEU A 86 -1.49 -0.04 -4.33
C LEU A 86 -1.27 -1.47 -4.82
N ASN A 87 -1.88 -1.87 -5.94
CA ASN A 87 -1.64 -3.17 -6.55
C ASN A 87 -0.36 -3.15 -7.39
N ALA A 88 0.04 -1.99 -7.92
CA ALA A 88 1.27 -1.83 -8.67
C ALA A 88 2.52 -2.07 -7.78
N GLU A 89 3.53 -2.75 -8.33
CA GLU A 89 4.82 -2.99 -7.65
C GLU A 89 5.57 -1.69 -7.33
N THR A 90 5.26 -0.62 -8.06
CA THR A 90 5.74 0.74 -7.83
C THR A 90 4.60 1.72 -8.05
N GLY A 91 4.46 2.70 -7.15
CA GLY A 91 3.48 3.78 -7.26
C GLY A 91 3.88 4.85 -8.27
#